data_AF-X1NN34-F1
#
_entry.id   AF-X1NN34-F1
#
_cell.length_a   1.000
_cell.length_b   1.000
_cell.length_c   1.000
_cell.angle_alpha   90.00
_cell.angle_beta   90.00
_cell.angle_gamma   90.00
#
_symmetry.space_group_name_H-M   'P 1'
#
loop_
_entity.id
_entity.type
_entity.pdbx_description
1 polymer ?
#
loop_
_entity_poly.entity_id
_entity_poly.type
_entity_poly.pdbx_seq_one_letter_code
_entity_poly.pdbx_strand_id
1 'polypeptide(L)'
;MKVIFQEILKGNLPKKGEKEEFSVEKGEKHFYLYHMGNPSRDQLITFDYQDANSEKVEARCEEIFEFFGYRFDKETKTWER
;
A
#
# COMPACT_ATOMS: atom_id res chain seq x y z
N MET A 1 -8.55 11.47 5.72
CA MET A 1 -7.56 10.58 5.10
C MET A 1 -8.28 9.30 4.72
N LYS A 2 -8.07 8.81 3.50
CA LYS A 2 -8.78 7.61 3.00
C LYS A 2 -8.37 6.36 3.80
N VAL A 3 -9.27 5.40 3.95
CA VAL A 3 -9.11 4.27 4.89
C VAL A 3 -7.91 3.40 4.51
N ILE A 4 -7.81 3.02 3.24
CA ILE A 4 -6.69 2.20 2.74
C ILE A 4 -5.36 2.86 3.03
N PHE A 5 -5.27 4.15 2.75
CA PHE A 5 -4.05 4.91 2.98
C PHE A 5 -3.69 4.97 4.47
N GLN A 6 -4.67 5.20 5.36
CA GLN A 6 -4.43 5.14 6.80
C GLN A 6 -3.88 3.79 7.25
N GLU A 7 -4.41 2.69 6.71
CA GLU A 7 -3.95 1.34 7.06
C GLU A 7 -2.55 1.06 6.51
N ILE A 8 -2.27 1.46 5.27
CA ILE A 8 -0.93 1.43 4.68
C ILE A 8 0.09 2.15 5.58
N LEU A 9 -0.25 3.36 6.06
CA LEU A 9 0.64 4.15 6.93
C LEU A 9 0.84 3.55 8.32
N LYS A 10 -0.08 2.72 8.79
CA LYS A 10 0.07 1.94 10.03
C LYS A 10 0.92 0.68 9.83
N GLY A 11 1.38 0.41 8.62
CA GLY A 11 2.09 -0.82 8.27
C GLY A 11 1.16 -2.02 8.03
N ASN A 12 -0.16 -1.79 7.96
CA ASN A 12 -1.12 -2.82 7.58
C ASN A 12 -1.12 -2.97 6.06
N LEU A 13 -0.16 -3.75 5.59
CA LEU A 13 0.11 -4.05 4.18
C LEU A 13 -0.23 -5.50 3.85
N PRO A 14 -0.51 -5.82 2.57
CA PRO A 14 -0.74 -7.19 2.17
C PRO A 14 0.47 -8.11 2.47
N LYS A 15 0.17 -9.35 2.86
CA LYS A 15 1.17 -10.36 3.22
C LYS A 15 0.84 -11.69 2.55
N LYS A 16 1.87 -12.45 2.20
CA LYS A 16 1.74 -13.82 1.67
C LYS A 16 2.03 -14.82 2.78
N GLY A 17 0.97 -15.29 3.44
CA GLY A 17 1.11 -16.05 4.68
C GLY A 17 1.78 -15.17 5.75
N GLU A 18 2.86 -15.67 6.36
CA GLU A 18 3.61 -14.92 7.38
C GLU A 18 4.66 -13.94 6.81
N LYS A 19 4.87 -13.92 5.49
CA LYS A 19 5.88 -13.09 4.84
C LYS A 19 5.31 -11.76 4.35
N GLU A 20 5.99 -10.66 4.69
CA GLU A 20 5.69 -9.34 4.18
C GLU A 20 6.07 -9.25 2.69
N GLU A 21 5.08 -8.99 1.82
CA GLU A 21 5.33 -8.79 0.38
C GLU A 21 5.51 -7.31 0.03
N PHE A 22 5.05 -6.40 0.88
CA PHE A 22 5.12 -4.96 0.65
C PHE A 22 5.73 -4.26 1.85
N SER A 23 6.35 -3.11 1.57
CA SER A 23 6.85 -2.20 2.59
C SER A 23 6.52 -0.78 2.20
N VAL A 24 6.26 0.08 3.20
CA VAL A 24 6.10 1.51 3.00
C VAL A 24 7.14 2.27 3.79
N GLU A 25 7.88 3.13 3.10
CA GLU A 25 8.83 4.05 3.71
C GLU A 25 8.24 5.47 3.70
N LYS A 26 8.39 6.17 4.82
CA LYS A 26 8.00 7.57 4.97
C LYS A 26 9.22 8.45 4.78
N GLY A 27 9.21 9.28 3.75
CA GLY A 27 10.14 10.40 3.56
C GLY A 27 9.61 11.70 4.17
N GLU A 28 10.29 12.82 3.89
CA GLU A 28 9.92 14.15 4.42
C GLU A 28 8.57 14.66 3.89
N LYS A 29 8.29 14.44 2.60
CA LYS A 29 7.05 14.90 1.94
C LYS A 29 6.28 13.80 1.24
N HIS A 30 6.97 12.71 0.94
CA HIS A 30 6.43 11.60 0.18
C HIS A 30 6.46 10.32 0.99
N PHE A 31 5.68 9.36 0.54
CA PHE A 31 5.78 7.98 0.92
C PHE A 31 6.10 7.13 -0.30
N TYR A 32 6.75 6.01 -0.05
CA TYR A 32 7.24 5.10 -1.06
C TYR A 32 6.74 3.70 -0.76
N LEU A 33 6.01 3.10 -1.70
CA LEU A 33 5.56 1.71 -1.61
C LEU A 33 6.49 0.82 -2.43
N TYR A 34 6.97 -0.25 -1.81
CA TYR A 34 7.90 -1.21 -2.41
C TYR A 34 7.31 -2.62 -2.37
N HIS A 35 7.71 -3.46 -3.32
CA HIS A 35 7.47 -4.90 -3.28
C HIS A 35 8.73 -5.65 -2.83
N MET A 36 8.66 -6.30 -1.67
CA MET A 36 9.79 -6.97 -1.00
C MET A 36 10.16 -8.31 -1.62
N GLY A 37 9.31 -8.87 -2.50
CA GLY A 37 9.55 -10.14 -3.19
C GLY A 37 10.52 -10.07 -4.38
N ASN A 38 11.05 -8.88 -4.72
CA ASN A 38 11.96 -8.68 -5.85
C ASN A 38 13.32 -8.14 -5.32
N PRO A 39 14.48 -8.76 -5.65
CA PRO A 39 15.80 -8.32 -5.18
C PRO A 39 16.12 -6.85 -5.51
N SER A 40 15.50 -6.26 -6.54
CA SER A 40 15.71 -4.86 -6.92
C SER A 40 15.02 -3.85 -5.99
N ARG A 41 14.12 -4.27 -5.08
CA ARG A 41 13.24 -3.36 -4.30
C ARG A 41 12.63 -2.28 -5.19
N ASP A 42 12.11 -2.67 -6.36
CA ASP A 42 11.55 -1.70 -7.29
C ASP A 42 10.37 -0.99 -6.63
N GLN A 43 10.51 0.32 -6.51
CA GLN A 43 9.49 1.21 -6.00
C GLN A 43 8.26 1.12 -6.91
N LEU A 44 7.12 0.70 -6.37
CA LEU A 44 5.88 0.58 -7.12
C LEU A 44 5.23 1.95 -7.34
N ILE A 45 5.24 2.79 -6.31
CA ILE A 45 4.62 4.12 -6.35
C ILE A 45 5.23 5.05 -5.30
N THR A 46 5.30 6.33 -5.64
CA THR A 46 5.49 7.44 -4.70
C THR A 46 4.21 8.24 -4.63
N PHE A 47 3.82 8.65 -3.43
CA PHE A 47 2.68 9.54 -3.24
C PHE A 47 2.99 10.61 -2.20
N ASP A 48 2.48 11.83 -2.43
CA ASP A 48 2.66 12.96 -1.53
C ASP A 48 1.78 12.83 -0.29
N TYR A 49 2.24 13.40 0.83
CA TYR A 49 1.45 13.49 2.07
C TYR A 49 0.12 14.21 1.87
N GLN A 50 0.09 15.19 0.97
CA GLN A 50 -1.11 15.96 0.67
C GLN A 50 -2.14 15.14 -0.12
N ASP A 51 -1.68 14.10 -0.82
CA ASP A 51 -2.54 13.21 -1.59
C ASP A 51 -3.19 12.10 -0.75
N ALA A 52 -2.95 12.06 0.56
CA ALA A 52 -3.54 11.07 1.47
C ALA A 52 -5.09 11.14 1.56
N ASN A 53 -5.70 12.18 0.99
CA ASN A 53 -7.15 12.33 0.82
C ASN A 53 -7.62 12.16 -0.64
N SER A 54 -6.70 11.98 -1.59
CA SER A 54 -6.97 11.91 -3.02
C SER A 54 -7.56 10.55 -3.41
N GLU A 55 -8.72 10.58 -4.07
CA GLU A 55 -9.36 9.38 -4.61
C GLU A 55 -8.48 8.69 -5.66
N LYS A 56 -7.69 9.46 -6.42
CA LYS A 56 -6.79 8.93 -7.44
C LYS A 56 -5.68 8.07 -6.83
N VAL A 57 -5.17 8.46 -5.67
CA VAL A 57 -4.09 7.71 -5.00
C VAL A 57 -4.65 6.47 -4.32
N GLU A 58 -5.83 6.56 -3.69
CA GLU A 58 -6.53 5.40 -3.14
C GLU A 58 -6.79 4.33 -4.23
N ALA A 59 -7.41 4.73 -5.35
CA ALA A 59 -7.68 3.84 -6.47
C ALA A 59 -6.39 3.21 -7.03
N ARG A 60 -5.31 3.99 -7.15
CA ARG A 60 -4.03 3.47 -7.64
C ARG A 60 -3.38 2.47 -6.68
N CYS A 61 -3.51 2.69 -5.37
CA CYS A 61 -3.08 1.69 -4.37
C CYS A 61 -3.92 0.41 -4.50
N GLU A 62 -5.25 0.53 -4.61
CA GLU A 62 -6.15 -0.61 -4.85
C GLU A 62 -5.72 -1.38 -6.11
N GLU A 63 -5.55 -0.70 -7.26
CA GLU A 63 -5.13 -1.32 -8.52
C GLU A 63 -3.78 -2.06 -8.39
N ILE A 64 -2.80 -1.48 -7.70
CA ILE A 64 -1.50 -2.12 -7.47
C ILE A 64 -1.69 -3.41 -6.68
N PHE A 65 -2.41 -3.36 -5.55
CA PHE A 65 -2.58 -4.54 -4.72
C PHE A 65 -3.44 -5.60 -5.40
N GLU A 66 -4.49 -5.21 -6.12
CA GLU A 66 -5.32 -6.10 -6.94
C GLU A 66 -4.50 -6.79 -8.04
N PHE A 67 -3.55 -6.09 -8.66
CA PHE A 67 -2.62 -6.68 -9.63
C PHE A 67 -1.78 -7.81 -9.02
N PHE A 68 -1.41 -7.70 -7.74
CA PHE A 68 -0.73 -8.77 -6.98
C PHE A 68 -1.70 -9.80 -6.39
N GLY A 69 -3.01 -9.65 -6.65
CA GLY A 69 -4.07 -10.55 -6.20
C GLY A 69 -4.59 -10.24 -4.80
N TYR A 70 -4.42 -9.02 -4.30
CA TYR A 70 -4.91 -8.61 -2.98
C TYR A 70 -6.10 -7.67 -3.07
N ARG A 71 -7.06 -7.84 -2.17
CA ARG A 71 -8.21 -6.94 -2.02
C ARG A 71 -8.31 -6.45 -0.59
N PHE A 72 -8.58 -5.16 -0.40
CA PHE A 72 -8.79 -4.60 0.93
C PHE A 72 -10.27 -4.68 1.32
N ASP A 73 -10.56 -5.38 2.41
CA ASP A 73 -11.86 -5.30 3.05
C ASP A 73 -11.93 -4.05 3.94
N LYS A 74 -12.79 -3.10 3.57
CA LYS A 74 -12.97 -1.82 4.26
C LYS A 74 -13.69 -1.97 5.61
N GLU A 75 -14.48 -3.02 5.80
CA GLU A 75 -15.21 -3.30 7.03
C GLU A 75 -14.29 -3.89 8.10
N THR A 76 -13.54 -4.94 7.75
CA THR A 76 -12.62 -5.63 8.66
C THR A 76 -11.22 -5.00 8.70
N LYS A 77 -10.89 -4.15 7.72
CA LYS A 77 -9.58 -3.50 7.55
C LYS A 77 -8.44 -4.48 7.34
N THR A 78 -8.71 -5.59 6.65
CA THR A 78 -7.71 -6.61 6.34
C THR A 78 -7.52 -6.77 4.83
N TRP A 79 -6.34 -7.25 4.44
CA TRP A 79 -6.04 -7.62 3.07
C TRP A 79 -6.34 -9.10 2.86
N GLU A 80 -7.18 -9.40 1.87
CA GLU A 80 -7.53 -10.75 1.43
C GLU A 80 -6.80 -11.06 0.11
N ARG A 81 -6.53 -12.34 -0.17
CA ARG A 81 -5.89 -12.82 -1.40
C ARG A 81 -6.78 -13.83 -2.10
#